data_AF-A0A1W9SE59-F1
#
_entry.id   AF-A0A1W9SE59-F1
#
_cell.length_a   1.000
_cell.length_b   1.000
_cell.length_c   1.000
_cell.angle_alpha   90.00
_cell.angle_beta   90.00
_cell.angle_gamma   90.00
#
_symmetry.space_group_name_H-M   'P 1'
#
loop_
_entity.id
_entity.type
_entity.pdbx_description
1 polymer ?
#
loop_
_entity_poly.entity_id
_entity_poly.type
_entity_poly.pdbx_seq_one_letter_code
_entity_poly.pdbx_strand_id
1 'polypeptide(L)'
;MARAFENSYDIEINTLNYNHPPSMENGTVPYQIFVIDLGNSYGRTITINVDPGIWEQKNVSSYIVFDNDFVGPGFHIQGDDAIYVTAAHEFFHAIQLGYVFRKKDSFLFELSAVWMEDKVYDEINNYLYYLDYFFSAPEIPLNGVSFTIPNVQKHIYGDCILGFYIEENFGTDAIRKIWNLMPDKTALEAMDQFFRNRGSTFEEEFVKFAKWNFFTGERALPDFAYNEGTIFPEIATEKDTIIEYYHDVANAGYFLTAAYYNYRPINDGIYRISFSAEFPNHWQLGVIVWDDSILRDYTLNSGDSKNLDKVLSGQQIAVIPININRLANPEKIYFKEDPEEYSFVLRKERSSANTIKSFEISKSYPNPFSGAIGFWIKKISEQNINLKVINIRGQEIDRVFIGKLPNESNFFHWENVSLKSEMSPGIYFFRFSDENFSETIKIVYIH
;
A
#
# COMPACT_ATOMS: atom_id res chain seq x y z
N MET A 1 11.37 35.53 13.94
CA MET A 1 10.51 35.77 12.76
C MET A 1 11.29 36.32 11.58
N ALA A 2 11.70 37.60 11.54
CA ALA A 2 12.42 38.16 10.36
C ALA A 2 13.63 37.31 9.94
N ARG A 3 14.52 36.95 10.87
CA ARG A 3 15.65 36.05 10.62
C ARG A 3 15.24 34.69 10.03
N ALA A 4 14.06 34.17 10.38
CA ALA A 4 13.58 32.90 9.86
C ALA A 4 13.27 33.01 8.36
N PHE A 5 12.59 34.08 7.95
CA PHE A 5 12.30 34.34 6.54
C PHE A 5 13.54 34.69 5.72
N GLU A 6 14.51 35.40 6.30
CA GLU A 6 15.80 35.64 5.63
C GLU A 6 16.54 34.32 5.37
N ASN A 7 16.54 33.39 6.34
CA ASN A 7 17.12 32.06 6.16
C ASN A 7 16.36 31.23 5.10
N SER A 8 15.02 31.24 5.13
CA SER A 8 14.19 30.60 4.11
C SER A 8 14.49 31.16 2.71
N TYR A 9 14.62 32.48 2.56
CA TYR A 9 15.03 33.11 1.30
C TYR A 9 16.40 32.62 0.82
N ASP A 10 17.40 32.59 1.70
CA ASP A 10 18.76 32.16 1.36
C ASP A 10 18.81 30.69 0.95
N ILE A 11 18.08 29.80 1.62
CA ILE A 11 18.05 28.39 1.27
C ILE A 11 17.21 28.17 0.00
N GLU A 12 15.95 28.60 -0.02
CA GLU A 12 15.02 28.29 -1.11
C GLU A 12 15.44 28.94 -2.43
N ILE A 13 15.83 30.21 -2.41
CA ILE A 13 16.16 30.93 -3.65
C ILE A 13 17.66 30.86 -3.94
N ASN A 14 18.53 31.27 -3.02
CA ASN A 14 19.95 31.39 -3.33
C ASN A 14 20.65 30.03 -3.40
N THR A 15 20.22 29.04 -2.59
CA THR A 15 20.87 27.73 -2.52
C THR A 15 20.18 26.69 -3.41
N LEU A 16 18.86 26.53 -3.28
CA LEU A 16 18.08 25.55 -4.03
C LEU A 16 17.64 26.04 -5.43
N ASN A 17 17.89 27.33 -5.73
CA ASN A 17 17.68 27.96 -7.04
C ASN A 17 16.21 27.98 -7.50
N TYR A 18 15.26 28.08 -6.56
CA TYR A 18 13.87 28.38 -6.90
C TYR A 18 13.72 29.83 -7.39
N ASN A 19 12.64 30.08 -8.13
CA ASN A 19 12.32 31.43 -8.60
C ASN A 19 11.85 32.31 -7.43
N HIS A 20 12.08 33.62 -7.54
CA HIS A 20 11.45 34.58 -6.64
C HIS A 20 9.91 34.50 -6.70
N PRO A 21 9.21 34.66 -5.57
CA PRO A 21 7.78 34.90 -5.57
C PRO A 21 7.42 36.11 -6.46
N PRO A 22 6.27 36.09 -7.16
CA PRO A 22 5.90 37.18 -8.07
C PRO A 22 5.86 38.55 -7.40
N SER A 23 5.46 38.60 -6.12
CA SER A 23 5.41 39.84 -5.33
C SER A 23 6.76 40.49 -5.03
N MET A 24 7.88 39.81 -5.31
CA MET A 24 9.23 40.37 -5.08
C MET A 24 9.85 41.04 -6.31
N GLU A 25 9.20 40.99 -7.47
CA GLU A 25 9.74 41.54 -8.74
C GLU A 25 11.20 41.12 -9.02
N ASN A 26 11.50 39.81 -8.97
CA ASN A 26 12.87 39.27 -9.09
C ASN A 26 13.85 39.82 -8.02
N GLY A 27 13.35 40.08 -6.81
CA GLY A 27 14.15 40.53 -5.68
C GLY A 27 14.41 42.03 -5.62
N THR A 28 13.79 42.83 -6.48
CA THR A 28 13.88 44.31 -6.41
C THR A 28 12.94 44.91 -5.36
N VAL A 29 11.93 44.15 -4.94
CA VAL A 29 10.93 44.55 -3.93
C VAL A 29 10.95 43.55 -2.77
N PRO A 30 10.93 44.02 -1.50
CA PRO A 30 10.79 43.13 -0.35
C PRO A 30 9.44 42.39 -0.36
N TYR A 31 9.45 41.10 -0.01
CA TYR A 31 8.22 40.34 0.16
C TYR A 31 7.46 40.79 1.43
N GLN A 32 6.13 40.84 1.36
CA GLN A 32 5.30 41.36 2.45
C GLN A 32 4.87 40.26 3.42
N ILE A 33 5.21 40.44 4.69
CA ILE A 33 4.85 39.54 5.79
C ILE A 33 4.20 40.38 6.90
N PHE A 34 2.99 39.99 7.31
CA PHE A 34 2.22 40.65 8.35
C PHE A 34 2.15 39.75 9.59
N VAL A 35 2.72 40.21 10.70
CA VAL A 35 2.66 39.49 11.98
C VAL A 35 1.42 39.96 12.74
N ILE A 36 0.47 39.04 12.97
CA ILE A 36 -0.82 39.30 13.62
C ILE A 36 -1.20 38.12 14.51
N ASP A 37 -2.16 38.32 15.41
CA ASP A 37 -2.77 37.23 16.18
C ASP A 37 -3.68 36.40 15.28
N LEU A 38 -3.27 35.15 15.01
CA LEU A 38 -4.02 34.16 14.24
C LEU A 38 -4.72 33.13 15.13
N GLY A 39 -4.67 33.30 16.46
CA GLY A 39 -5.27 32.44 17.47
C GLY A 39 -4.66 31.05 17.51
N ASN A 40 -5.18 30.12 16.71
CA ASN A 40 -4.77 28.70 16.71
C ASN A 40 -4.27 28.26 15.31
N SER A 41 -3.68 29.18 14.55
CA SER A 41 -3.13 28.92 13.22
C SER A 41 -1.69 29.42 13.16
N TYR A 42 -0.82 28.69 12.48
CA TYR A 42 0.61 29.00 12.36
C TYR A 42 0.89 30.20 11.46
N GLY A 43 0.58 30.07 10.18
CA GLY A 43 0.74 31.09 9.15
C GLY A 43 -0.18 30.77 7.99
N ARG A 44 -0.33 31.73 7.06
CA ARG A 44 -1.01 31.52 5.78
C ARG A 44 -0.45 32.42 4.70
N THR A 45 -0.21 31.83 3.54
CA THR A 45 0.09 32.53 2.30
C THR A 45 -1.21 32.92 1.61
N ILE A 46 -1.48 34.22 1.54
CA ILE A 46 -2.70 34.78 0.98
C ILE A 46 -2.43 35.26 -0.44
N THR A 47 -3.17 34.70 -1.40
CA THR A 47 -3.10 35.10 -2.80
C THR A 47 -3.73 36.48 -3.04
N ILE A 48 -3.21 37.21 -4.03
CA ILE A 48 -3.65 38.55 -4.42
C ILE A 48 -4.27 38.46 -5.83
N ASN A 49 -5.45 39.06 -6.00
CA ASN A 49 -6.14 39.20 -7.31
C ASN A 49 -6.38 37.89 -8.07
N VAL A 50 -6.54 36.76 -7.36
CA VAL A 50 -6.92 35.48 -7.97
C VAL A 50 -8.38 35.52 -8.40
N ASP A 51 -8.66 35.18 -9.66
CA ASP A 51 -10.01 35.03 -10.18
C ASP A 51 -10.58 33.66 -9.78
N PRO A 52 -11.62 33.58 -8.92
CA PRO A 52 -12.19 32.30 -8.49
C PRO A 52 -12.87 31.52 -9.63
N GLY A 53 -13.17 32.17 -10.77
CA GLY A 53 -13.74 31.53 -11.96
C GLY A 53 -12.70 30.86 -12.85
N ILE A 54 -11.40 31.10 -12.62
CA ILE A 54 -10.32 30.52 -13.42
C ILE A 54 -9.68 29.35 -12.67
N TRP A 55 -9.72 28.18 -13.29
CA TRP A 55 -9.25 26.92 -12.71
C TRP A 55 -7.72 26.82 -12.59
N GLU A 56 -6.97 27.59 -13.39
CA GLU A 56 -5.49 27.62 -13.43
C GLU A 56 -4.99 29.06 -13.64
N GLN A 57 -4.11 29.53 -12.76
CA GLN A 57 -3.52 30.87 -12.84
C GLN A 57 -2.01 30.81 -12.60
N LYS A 58 -1.20 31.34 -13.53
CA LYS A 58 0.27 31.37 -13.42
C LYS A 58 0.72 32.69 -12.79
N ASN A 59 1.90 32.69 -12.16
CA ASN A 59 2.54 33.90 -11.65
C ASN A 59 1.64 34.68 -10.66
N VAL A 60 1.03 33.96 -9.71
CA VAL A 60 0.09 34.53 -8.74
C VAL A 60 0.86 35.24 -7.63
N SER A 61 0.57 36.53 -7.45
CA SER A 61 1.14 37.31 -6.34
C SER A 61 0.49 36.92 -5.01
N SER A 62 1.22 37.09 -3.92
CA SER A 62 0.78 36.77 -2.57
C SER A 62 1.45 37.64 -1.50
N TYR A 63 0.95 37.56 -0.28
CA TYR A 63 1.62 38.01 0.95
C TYR A 63 1.40 36.96 2.04
N ILE A 64 2.20 37.00 3.12
CA ILE A 64 2.05 36.07 4.24
C ILE A 64 1.43 36.79 5.44
N VAL A 65 0.47 36.14 6.10
CA VAL A 65 0.09 36.44 7.49
C VAL A 65 0.70 35.38 8.40
N PHE A 66 1.25 35.80 9.53
CA PHE A 66 2.07 34.96 10.41
C PHE A 66 1.66 35.19 11.86
N ASP A 67 1.52 34.13 12.64
CA ASP A 67 1.11 34.25 14.04
C ASP A 67 2.15 35.00 14.88
N ASN A 68 1.71 35.75 15.88
CA ASN A 68 2.58 36.60 16.67
C ASN A 68 3.29 35.89 17.83
N ASP A 69 2.82 34.73 18.29
CA ASP A 69 3.38 34.08 19.48
C ASP A 69 3.41 32.54 19.46
N PHE A 70 2.68 31.88 18.57
CA PHE A 70 2.61 30.42 18.45
C PHE A 70 2.16 29.73 19.74
N VAL A 71 1.28 30.39 20.52
CA VAL A 71 0.77 29.89 21.80
C VAL A 71 -0.70 29.49 21.70
N GLY A 72 -1.00 28.22 21.96
CA GLY A 72 -2.37 27.73 21.97
C GLY A 72 -2.50 26.23 21.69
N PRO A 73 -3.70 25.67 21.86
CA PRO A 73 -3.97 24.26 21.59
C PRO A 73 -3.86 23.88 20.10
N GLY A 74 -3.80 24.86 19.18
CA GLY A 74 -3.59 24.63 17.75
C GLY A 74 -2.16 24.26 17.35
N PHE A 75 -1.20 24.42 18.26
CA PHE A 75 0.22 24.29 17.96
C PHE A 75 0.80 23.01 18.59
N HIS A 76 1.15 22.03 17.75
CA HIS A 76 1.87 20.82 18.15
C HIS A 76 3.38 21.05 18.32
N ILE A 77 3.93 22.07 17.66
CA ILE A 77 5.28 22.58 17.85
C ILE A 77 5.20 24.05 18.28
N GLN A 78 6.08 24.50 19.18
CA GLN A 78 5.98 25.82 19.82
C GLN A 78 7.34 26.52 19.87
N GLY A 79 7.33 27.82 20.20
CA GLY A 79 8.55 28.61 20.35
C GLY A 79 9.25 28.92 19.03
N ASP A 80 10.57 29.02 19.07
CA ASP A 80 11.37 29.37 17.91
C ASP A 80 11.26 28.32 16.79
N ASP A 81 11.16 27.03 17.13
CA ASP A 81 11.05 25.96 16.13
C ASP A 81 9.77 26.10 15.30
N ALA A 82 8.65 26.46 15.93
CA ALA A 82 7.40 26.74 15.22
C ALA A 82 7.54 27.92 14.26
N ILE A 83 8.24 28.97 14.67
CA ILE A 83 8.53 30.14 13.82
C ILE A 83 9.39 29.73 12.62
N TYR A 84 10.40 28.88 12.83
CA TYR A 84 11.33 28.46 11.78
C TYR A 84 10.61 27.64 10.71
N VAL A 85 9.98 26.53 11.08
CA VAL A 85 9.31 25.66 10.11
C VAL A 85 8.16 26.37 9.40
N THR A 86 7.36 27.17 10.11
CA THR A 86 6.26 27.93 9.47
C THR A 86 6.79 28.96 8.48
N ALA A 87 7.94 29.60 8.75
CA ALA A 87 8.52 30.56 7.81
C ALA A 87 8.96 29.90 6.51
N ALA A 88 9.62 28.73 6.59
CA ALA A 88 9.98 27.94 5.41
C ALA A 88 8.76 27.45 4.64
N HIS A 89 7.77 26.91 5.34
CA HIS A 89 6.53 26.41 4.73
C HIS A 89 5.79 27.48 3.93
N GLU A 90 5.51 28.63 4.57
CA GLU A 90 4.72 29.70 3.96
C GLU A 90 5.52 30.46 2.88
N PHE A 91 6.83 30.65 3.08
CA PHE A 91 7.64 31.27 2.04
C PHE A 91 7.71 30.39 0.79
N PHE A 92 7.77 29.07 0.95
CA PHE A 92 7.75 28.15 -0.18
C PHE A 92 6.41 28.18 -0.93
N HIS A 93 5.27 28.33 -0.24
CA HIS A 93 3.99 28.58 -0.91
C HIS A 93 4.02 29.85 -1.77
N ALA A 94 4.66 30.92 -1.31
CA ALA A 94 4.81 32.13 -2.11
C ALA A 94 5.61 31.89 -3.40
N ILE A 95 6.64 31.03 -3.33
CA ILE A 95 7.42 30.58 -4.50
C ILE A 95 6.57 29.71 -5.43
N GLN A 96 5.85 28.71 -4.89
CA GLN A 96 5.01 27.77 -5.64
C GLN A 96 3.94 28.51 -6.48
N LEU A 97 3.32 29.55 -5.90
CA LEU A 97 2.34 30.41 -6.57
C LEU A 97 2.93 31.15 -7.79
N GLY A 98 4.26 31.35 -7.84
CA GLY A 98 4.97 31.87 -9.00
C GLY A 98 4.96 30.94 -10.21
N TYR A 99 4.91 29.63 -9.99
CA TYR A 99 4.82 28.64 -11.06
C TYR A 99 3.40 28.55 -11.61
N VAL A 100 2.46 28.07 -10.79
CA VAL A 100 1.06 27.90 -11.14
C VAL A 100 0.23 27.66 -9.90
N PHE A 101 -0.94 28.28 -9.82
CA PHE A 101 -1.98 27.98 -8.85
C PHE A 101 -3.05 27.12 -9.51
N ARG A 102 -3.18 25.87 -9.05
CA ARG A 102 -4.19 24.90 -9.49
C ARG A 102 -4.69 24.11 -8.28
N LYS A 103 -5.95 24.30 -7.89
CA LYS A 103 -6.53 23.69 -6.68
C LYS A 103 -6.42 22.14 -6.65
N LYS A 104 -6.45 21.50 -7.81
CA LYS A 104 -6.33 20.03 -7.91
C LYS A 104 -4.93 19.50 -7.59
N ASP A 105 -3.92 20.37 -7.59
CA ASP A 105 -2.56 20.02 -7.25
C ASP A 105 -2.18 20.42 -5.82
N SER A 106 -3.16 20.77 -4.97
CA SER A 106 -2.90 21.15 -3.57
C SER A 106 -2.09 20.11 -2.80
N PHE A 107 -2.20 18.82 -3.12
CA PHE A 107 -1.35 17.80 -2.49
C PHE A 107 0.15 18.07 -2.70
N LEU A 108 0.55 18.49 -3.90
CA LEU A 108 1.96 18.81 -4.18
C LEU A 108 2.40 20.12 -3.50
N PHE A 109 1.49 21.09 -3.35
CA PHE A 109 1.76 22.31 -2.58
C PHE A 109 2.15 21.97 -1.14
N GLU A 110 1.27 21.26 -0.42
CA GLU A 110 1.45 20.96 1.00
C GLU A 110 2.60 19.98 1.23
N LEU A 111 2.68 18.87 0.46
CA LEU A 111 3.72 17.86 0.67
C LEU A 111 5.12 18.44 0.47
N SER A 112 5.29 19.31 -0.55
CA SER A 112 6.59 19.89 -0.84
C SER A 112 6.92 21.10 0.04
N ALA A 113 5.92 21.74 0.66
CA ALA A 113 6.13 22.74 1.70
C ALA A 113 6.62 22.11 3.01
N VAL A 114 6.04 20.98 3.44
CA VAL A 114 6.53 20.23 4.61
C VAL A 114 7.91 19.63 4.36
N TRP A 115 8.19 19.11 3.16
CA TRP A 115 9.55 18.71 2.77
C TRP A 115 10.53 19.89 2.81
N MET A 116 10.09 21.10 2.44
CA MET A 116 10.94 22.29 2.48
C MET A 116 11.29 22.73 3.91
N GLU A 117 10.41 22.49 4.88
CA GLU A 117 10.70 22.76 6.31
C GLU A 117 12.01 22.09 6.74
N ASP A 118 12.15 20.81 6.40
CA ASP A 118 13.34 20.00 6.65
C ASP A 118 14.57 20.51 5.86
N LYS A 119 14.40 20.90 4.60
CA LYS A 119 15.53 21.43 3.81
C LYS A 119 16.07 22.75 4.35
N VAL A 120 15.24 23.58 4.96
CA VAL A 120 15.66 24.87 5.51
C VAL A 120 16.16 24.74 6.95
N TYR A 121 15.56 23.82 7.74
CA TYR A 121 15.84 23.60 9.15
C TYR A 121 15.96 22.10 9.47
N ASP A 122 17.02 21.47 8.96
CA ASP A 122 17.34 20.03 9.08
C ASP A 122 17.39 19.53 10.54
N GLU A 123 17.71 20.42 11.49
CA GLU A 123 17.70 20.09 12.91
C GLU A 123 16.30 19.94 13.53
N ILE A 124 15.23 20.31 12.79
CA ILE A 124 13.85 20.35 13.27
C ILE A 124 13.00 19.35 12.47
N ASN A 125 12.88 18.13 13.01
CA ASN A 125 12.09 17.04 12.42
C ASN A 125 10.57 17.20 12.62
N ASN A 126 10.00 18.36 12.24
CA ASN A 126 8.57 18.64 12.38
C ASN A 126 7.70 17.68 11.56
N TYR A 127 8.20 17.23 10.40
CA TYR A 127 7.49 16.34 9.49
C TYR A 127 7.10 15.00 10.13
N LEU A 128 7.86 14.51 11.13
CA LEU A 128 7.58 13.26 11.85
C LEU A 128 6.18 13.27 12.50
N TYR A 129 5.70 14.44 12.94
CA TYR A 129 4.35 14.58 13.48
C TYR A 129 3.27 14.18 12.47
N TYR A 130 3.48 14.47 11.19
CA TYR A 130 2.51 14.18 10.14
C TYR A 130 2.61 12.75 9.61
N LEU A 131 3.78 12.11 9.74
CA LEU A 131 4.00 10.74 9.26
C LEU A 131 3.04 9.75 9.91
N ASP A 132 2.68 9.91 11.19
CA ASP A 132 1.68 9.05 11.85
C ASP A 132 0.35 9.02 11.09
N TYR A 133 -0.07 10.14 10.48
CA TYR A 133 -1.33 10.23 9.73
C TYR A 133 -1.24 9.58 8.36
N PHE A 134 -0.08 9.65 7.70
CA PHE A 134 0.17 8.98 6.43
C PHE A 134 0.32 7.47 6.61
N PHE A 135 1.23 7.05 7.49
CA PHE A 135 1.57 5.66 7.68
C PHE A 135 0.43 4.84 8.33
N SER A 136 -0.49 5.48 9.03
CA SER A 136 -1.67 4.79 9.60
C SER A 136 -2.86 4.64 8.65
N ALA A 137 -2.84 5.30 7.48
CA ALA A 137 -3.98 5.34 6.57
C ALA A 137 -3.58 5.19 5.08
N PRO A 138 -2.85 4.11 4.69
CA PRO A 138 -2.42 3.89 3.30
C PRO A 138 -3.55 3.72 2.27
N GLU A 139 -4.79 3.56 2.74
CA GLU A 139 -6.02 3.55 1.96
C GLU A 139 -6.50 4.93 1.51
N ILE A 140 -5.88 6.02 2.00
CA ILE A 140 -6.13 7.38 1.52
C ILE A 140 -5.27 7.63 0.27
N PRO A 141 -5.85 8.07 -0.86
CA PRO A 141 -5.08 8.38 -2.07
C PRO A 141 -4.02 9.45 -1.82
N LEU A 142 -2.85 9.31 -2.45
CA LEU A 142 -1.75 10.29 -2.41
C LEU A 142 -2.19 11.73 -2.78
N ASN A 143 -3.16 11.88 -3.69
CA ASN A 143 -3.71 13.19 -4.07
C ASN A 143 -5.08 13.45 -3.41
N GLY A 144 -5.34 12.78 -2.29
CA GLY A 144 -6.56 12.87 -1.51
C GLY A 144 -6.66 14.11 -0.65
N VAL A 145 -7.25 15.18 -1.20
CA VAL A 145 -7.37 16.45 -0.49
C VAL A 145 -8.76 16.61 0.16
N SER A 146 -8.79 16.78 1.48
CA SER A 146 -9.97 17.27 2.21
C SER A 146 -9.59 18.22 3.33
N PHE A 147 -10.12 19.44 3.27
CA PHE A 147 -9.96 20.45 4.32
C PHE A 147 -11.10 20.42 5.34
N THR A 148 -12.03 19.47 5.23
CA THR A 148 -13.17 19.32 6.15
C THR A 148 -13.08 18.05 6.99
N ILE A 149 -12.19 17.12 6.63
CA ILE A 149 -11.94 15.87 7.36
C ILE A 149 -10.54 15.97 7.99
N PRO A 150 -10.42 16.21 9.30
CA PRO A 150 -9.14 16.53 9.93
C PRO A 150 -8.01 15.53 9.69
N ASN A 151 -8.30 14.22 9.69
CA ASN A 151 -7.27 13.20 9.47
C ASN A 151 -6.74 13.21 8.04
N VAL A 152 -7.60 13.45 7.05
CA VAL A 152 -7.18 13.61 5.65
C VAL A 152 -6.35 14.88 5.50
N GLN A 153 -6.76 15.97 6.16
CA GLN A 153 -5.99 17.20 6.12
C GLN A 153 -4.58 16.99 6.68
N LYS A 154 -4.40 16.14 7.67
CA LYS A 154 -3.07 15.83 8.20
C LYS A 154 -2.28 14.83 7.35
N HIS A 155 -2.99 13.91 6.70
CA HIS A 155 -2.40 12.97 5.74
C HIS A 155 -1.65 13.71 4.62
N ILE A 156 -2.21 14.81 4.09
CA ILE A 156 -1.59 15.57 3.00
C ILE A 156 -0.21 16.16 3.36
N TYR A 157 -0.02 16.48 4.65
CA TYR A 157 1.28 16.95 5.16
C TYR A 157 2.24 15.76 5.29
N GLY A 158 1.73 14.59 5.68
CA GLY A 158 2.49 13.35 5.74
C GLY A 158 2.91 12.79 4.37
N ASP A 159 2.22 13.19 3.28
CA ASP A 159 2.62 12.90 1.90
C ASP A 159 4.02 13.46 1.56
N CYS A 160 4.60 14.32 2.40
CA CYS A 160 5.98 14.80 2.28
C CYS A 160 7.01 13.67 2.17
N ILE A 161 6.68 12.47 2.64
CA ILE A 161 7.48 11.26 2.46
C ILE A 161 7.74 10.93 0.98
N LEU A 162 6.83 11.30 0.07
CA LEU A 162 7.09 11.23 -1.36
C LEU A 162 8.17 12.24 -1.80
N GLY A 163 8.23 13.41 -1.18
CA GLY A 163 9.28 14.41 -1.39
C GLY A 163 10.65 13.86 -1.02
N PHE A 164 10.76 13.23 0.16
CA PHE A 164 11.97 12.53 0.60
C PHE A 164 12.35 11.37 -0.36
N TYR A 165 11.38 10.54 -0.75
CA TYR A 165 11.60 9.49 -1.75
C TYR A 165 12.18 10.06 -3.06
N ILE A 166 11.60 11.13 -3.59
CA ILE A 166 12.04 11.75 -4.84
C ILE A 166 13.45 12.33 -4.68
N GLU A 167 13.74 12.99 -3.56
CA GLU A 167 15.06 13.53 -3.26
C GLU A 167 16.12 12.44 -3.18
N GLU A 168 15.89 11.39 -2.40
CA GLU A 168 16.88 10.32 -2.21
C GLU A 168 17.18 9.56 -3.51
N ASN A 169 16.22 9.46 -4.42
CA ASN A 169 16.38 8.73 -5.69
C ASN A 169 16.83 9.62 -6.86
N PHE A 170 16.52 10.93 -6.84
CA PHE A 170 16.72 11.82 -7.99
C PHE A 170 17.46 13.12 -7.70
N GLY A 171 17.86 13.34 -6.44
CA GLY A 171 18.55 14.52 -5.93
C GLY A 171 17.59 15.64 -5.52
N THR A 172 18.04 16.50 -4.61
CA THR A 172 17.26 17.62 -4.04
C THR A 172 16.65 18.55 -5.11
N ASP A 173 17.33 18.74 -6.25
CA ASP A 173 16.84 19.61 -7.33
C ASP A 173 15.67 19.01 -8.15
N ALA A 174 15.30 17.76 -7.88
CA ALA A 174 14.20 17.05 -8.53
C ALA A 174 12.85 17.75 -8.31
N ILE A 175 12.54 18.13 -7.07
CA ILE A 175 11.28 18.79 -6.71
C ILE A 175 11.12 20.08 -7.51
N ARG A 176 12.17 20.93 -7.55
CA ARG A 176 12.16 22.15 -8.38
C ARG A 176 11.98 21.86 -9.86
N LYS A 177 12.61 20.82 -10.40
CA LYS A 177 12.45 20.42 -11.81
C LYS A 177 11.02 19.95 -12.12
N ILE A 178 10.33 19.32 -11.17
CA ILE A 178 8.90 18.97 -11.30
C ILE A 178 8.07 20.25 -11.32
N TRP A 179 8.27 21.18 -10.38
CA TRP A 179 7.59 22.48 -10.34
C TRP A 179 7.79 23.29 -11.63
N ASN A 180 8.98 23.25 -12.24
CA ASN A 180 9.25 23.91 -13.53
C ASN A 180 8.37 23.38 -14.69
N LEU A 181 7.84 22.16 -14.59
CA LEU A 181 6.96 21.57 -15.61
C LEU A 181 5.47 21.88 -15.37
N MET A 182 5.09 22.22 -14.14
CA MET A 182 3.71 22.43 -13.73
C MET A 182 2.96 23.58 -14.42
N PRO A 183 3.61 24.67 -14.91
CA PRO A 183 2.92 25.65 -15.72
C PRO A 183 2.16 25.01 -16.90
N ASP A 184 2.68 23.93 -17.49
CA ASP A 184 2.07 23.32 -18.67
C ASP A 184 1.49 21.92 -18.40
N LYS A 185 1.52 21.47 -17.13
CA LYS A 185 1.16 20.10 -16.71
C LYS A 185 0.52 20.06 -15.33
N THR A 186 -0.40 19.13 -15.11
CA THR A 186 -0.83 18.78 -13.75
C THR A 186 0.32 18.17 -12.95
N ALA A 187 0.24 18.17 -11.61
CA ALA A 187 1.33 17.68 -10.76
C ALA A 187 1.77 16.25 -11.13
N LEU A 188 0.80 15.34 -11.30
CA LEU A 188 1.09 13.93 -11.64
C LEU A 188 1.65 13.77 -13.06
N GLU A 189 1.23 14.61 -14.01
CA GLU A 189 1.81 14.63 -15.36
C GLU A 189 3.24 15.22 -15.39
N ALA A 190 3.50 16.23 -14.56
CA ALA A 190 4.82 16.81 -14.37
C ALA A 190 5.80 15.79 -13.77
N MET A 191 5.35 15.05 -12.73
CA MET A 191 6.10 13.93 -12.16
C MET A 191 6.35 12.82 -13.20
N ASP A 192 5.33 12.37 -13.92
CA ASP A 192 5.49 11.34 -14.97
C ASP A 192 6.50 11.78 -16.04
N GLN A 193 6.41 13.02 -16.54
CA GLN A 193 7.38 13.52 -17.51
C GLN A 193 8.80 13.58 -16.90
N PHE A 194 8.92 14.04 -15.66
CA PHE A 194 10.21 14.10 -14.96
C PHE A 194 10.87 12.71 -14.85
N PHE A 195 10.10 11.68 -14.50
CA PHE A 195 10.58 10.29 -14.40
C PHE A 195 10.87 9.68 -15.77
N ARG A 196 10.04 9.94 -16.80
CA ARG A 196 10.28 9.49 -18.19
C ARG A 196 11.59 10.00 -18.76
N ASN A 197 11.94 11.24 -18.46
CA ASN A 197 13.23 11.81 -18.86
C ASN A 197 14.44 11.12 -18.18
N ARG A 198 14.19 10.22 -17.23
CA ARG A 198 15.19 9.44 -16.48
C ARG A 198 15.01 7.92 -16.66
N GLY A 199 14.22 7.51 -17.65
CA GLY A 199 14.04 6.09 -17.99
C GLY A 199 13.10 5.33 -17.06
N SER A 200 12.22 6.02 -16.35
CA SER A 200 11.16 5.42 -15.51
C SER A 200 9.77 5.99 -15.88
N THR A 201 8.73 5.65 -15.14
CA THR A 201 7.40 6.29 -15.21
C THR A 201 6.86 6.62 -13.83
N PHE A 202 5.79 7.43 -13.76
CA PHE A 202 5.11 7.64 -12.48
C PHE A 202 4.66 6.33 -11.84
N GLU A 203 4.10 5.41 -12.62
CA GLU A 203 3.59 4.13 -12.12
C GLU A 203 4.71 3.25 -11.55
N GLU A 204 5.86 3.20 -12.23
CA GLU A 204 7.04 2.45 -11.76
C GLU A 204 7.60 3.03 -10.45
N GLU A 205 7.70 4.36 -10.36
CA GLU A 205 8.18 5.04 -9.14
C GLU A 205 7.18 4.96 -8.00
N PHE A 206 5.87 5.01 -8.28
CA PHE A 206 4.85 4.87 -7.25
C PHE A 206 4.85 3.46 -6.63
N VAL A 207 5.13 2.42 -7.44
CA VAL A 207 5.31 1.06 -6.91
C VAL A 207 6.55 0.95 -6.02
N LYS A 208 7.67 1.56 -6.41
CA LYS A 208 8.89 1.58 -5.58
C LYS A 208 8.67 2.36 -4.28
N PHE A 209 8.02 3.51 -4.35
CA PHE A 209 7.62 4.32 -3.20
C PHE A 209 6.76 3.51 -2.22
N ALA A 210 5.74 2.81 -2.69
CA ALA A 210 4.92 1.94 -1.84
C ALA A 210 5.75 0.83 -1.17
N LYS A 211 6.72 0.24 -1.88
CA LYS A 211 7.65 -0.74 -1.28
C LYS A 211 8.58 -0.13 -0.25
N TRP A 212 9.08 1.08 -0.48
CA TRP A 212 9.91 1.82 0.49
C TRP A 212 9.15 2.09 1.78
N ASN A 213 7.86 2.44 1.70
CA ASN A 213 7.01 2.66 2.88
C ASN A 213 6.83 1.41 3.75
N PHE A 214 7.04 0.21 3.20
CA PHE A 214 7.06 -1.01 4.01
C PHE A 214 8.31 -1.13 4.89
N PHE A 215 9.45 -0.59 4.44
CA PHE A 215 10.75 -0.65 5.12
C PHE A 215 10.99 0.60 5.98
N THR A 216 10.15 0.79 6.99
CA THR A 216 10.28 1.83 8.03
C THR A 216 10.21 1.22 9.42
N GLY A 217 10.52 2.00 10.46
CA GLY A 217 10.51 1.56 11.85
C GLY A 217 11.47 0.40 12.11
N GLU A 218 10.99 -0.68 12.73
CA GLU A 218 11.82 -1.85 13.01
C GLU A 218 12.19 -2.63 11.74
N ARG A 219 11.46 -2.39 10.63
CA ARG A 219 11.75 -2.96 9.31
C ARG A 219 12.67 -2.08 8.47
N ALA A 220 13.17 -0.96 8.98
CA ALA A 220 13.97 -0.04 8.19
C ALA A 220 15.21 -0.72 7.57
N LEU A 221 15.42 -0.49 6.28
CA LEU A 221 16.55 -1.03 5.53
C LEU A 221 17.21 0.10 4.71
N PRO A 222 18.09 0.92 5.34
CA PRO A 222 18.66 2.12 4.71
C PRO A 222 19.41 1.87 3.39
N ASP A 223 20.03 0.70 3.21
CA ASP A 223 20.71 0.35 1.95
C ASP A 223 19.74 0.08 0.78
N PHE A 224 18.43 -0.01 1.05
CA PHE A 224 17.38 -0.28 0.08
C PHE A 224 16.31 0.81 -0.01
N ALA A 225 15.94 1.41 1.11
CA ALA A 225 14.84 2.37 1.24
C ALA A 225 15.34 3.70 1.85
N TYR A 226 14.52 4.35 2.68
CA TYR A 226 14.85 5.63 3.29
C TYR A 226 16.07 5.54 4.20
N ASN A 227 17.03 6.46 4.04
CA ASN A 227 18.18 6.58 4.93
C ASN A 227 17.77 6.77 6.39
N GLU A 228 16.73 7.57 6.62
CA GLU A 228 16.17 7.85 7.95
C GLU A 228 15.00 6.93 8.33
N GLY A 229 14.76 5.86 7.57
CA GLY A 229 13.59 5.00 7.75
C GLY A 229 13.40 4.42 9.16
N THR A 230 14.48 4.34 9.96
CA THR A 230 14.45 3.85 11.35
C THR A 230 13.65 4.74 12.32
N ILE A 231 13.55 6.04 12.05
CA ILE A 231 12.78 6.98 12.88
C ILE A 231 11.36 7.21 12.36
N PHE A 232 11.03 6.66 11.18
CA PHE A 232 9.70 6.77 10.60
C PHE A 232 8.75 5.75 11.23
N PRO A 233 7.46 6.08 11.39
CA PRO A 233 6.45 5.12 11.79
C PRO A 233 6.36 3.95 10.81
N GLU A 234 5.97 2.78 11.32
CA GLU A 234 5.69 1.63 10.49
C GLU A 234 4.37 1.80 9.73
N ILE A 235 4.37 1.50 8.42
CA ILE A 235 3.13 1.49 7.63
C ILE A 235 2.13 0.48 8.19
N ALA A 236 0.87 0.88 8.29
CA ALA A 236 -0.21 0.03 8.73
C ALA A 236 -0.39 -1.15 7.76
N THR A 237 -0.52 -2.34 8.33
CA THR A 237 -0.75 -3.57 7.56
C THR A 237 -2.21 -3.99 7.68
N GLU A 238 -2.84 -4.29 6.54
CA GLU A 238 -4.13 -5.00 6.47
C GLU A 238 -4.04 -6.36 7.16
N LYS A 239 -2.89 -7.01 7.01
CA LYS A 239 -2.64 -8.30 7.62
C LYS A 239 -1.17 -8.51 7.91
N ASP A 240 -0.91 -9.00 9.11
CA ASP A 240 0.39 -9.56 9.45
C ASP A 240 0.20 -10.94 10.11
N THR A 241 0.63 -12.01 9.43
CA THR A 241 0.32 -13.38 9.88
C THR A 241 1.31 -14.45 9.42
N ILE A 242 1.14 -15.66 9.94
CA ILE A 242 1.87 -16.84 9.50
C ILE A 242 1.13 -17.53 8.35
N ILE A 243 1.89 -18.16 7.43
CA ILE A 243 1.33 -18.96 6.34
C ILE A 243 1.87 -20.38 6.36
N GLU A 244 0.98 -21.37 6.44
CA GLU A 244 1.37 -22.77 6.36
C GLU A 244 1.50 -23.24 4.91
N TYR A 245 0.45 -23.03 4.12
CA TYR A 245 0.36 -23.59 2.77
C TYR A 245 -0.31 -22.67 1.75
N TYR A 246 -1.38 -21.97 2.12
CA TYR A 246 -2.21 -21.24 1.17
C TYR A 246 -2.86 -20.03 1.83
N HIS A 247 -2.91 -18.93 1.10
CA HIS A 247 -3.68 -17.75 1.44
C HIS A 247 -4.22 -17.08 0.19
N ASP A 248 -5.50 -16.72 0.21
CA ASP A 248 -6.14 -15.88 -0.79
C ASP A 248 -6.70 -14.62 -0.16
N VAL A 249 -6.61 -13.53 -0.91
CA VAL A 249 -7.16 -12.23 -0.54
C VAL A 249 -7.99 -11.74 -1.70
N ALA A 250 -9.18 -11.24 -1.39
CA ALA A 250 -10.00 -10.42 -2.28
C ALA A 250 -10.39 -9.17 -1.48
N ASN A 251 -10.05 -8.01 -2.00
CA ASN A 251 -10.29 -6.73 -1.35
C ASN A 251 -10.40 -5.63 -2.42
N ALA A 252 -10.59 -4.37 -2.02
CA ALA A 252 -10.68 -3.24 -2.94
C ALA A 252 -9.90 -2.04 -2.40
N GLY A 253 -9.54 -1.11 -3.28
CA GLY A 253 -8.87 0.13 -2.89
C GLY A 253 -9.10 1.25 -3.89
N TYR A 254 -8.85 2.48 -3.45
CA TYR A 254 -8.96 3.67 -4.31
C TYR A 254 -7.71 3.85 -5.16
N PHE A 255 -7.78 4.74 -6.15
CA PHE A 255 -6.61 5.12 -6.93
C PHE A 255 -5.50 5.72 -6.07
N LEU A 256 -4.25 5.52 -6.49
CA LEU A 256 -3.07 6.04 -5.78
C LEU A 256 -3.03 5.64 -4.29
N THR A 257 -3.47 4.42 -3.99
CA THR A 257 -3.38 3.80 -2.66
C THR A 257 -2.57 2.53 -2.72
N ALA A 258 -2.19 2.03 -1.55
CA ALA A 258 -1.61 0.70 -1.39
C ALA A 258 -2.22 -0.01 -0.18
N ALA A 259 -2.16 -1.33 -0.20
CA ALA A 259 -2.48 -2.16 0.95
C ALA A 259 -1.29 -3.05 1.29
N TYR A 260 -1.07 -3.34 2.57
CA TYR A 260 0.13 -4.05 3.01
C TYR A 260 -0.23 -5.34 3.72
N TYR A 261 0.25 -6.46 3.15
CA TYR A 261 0.10 -7.79 3.73
C TYR A 261 1.48 -8.39 3.99
N ASN A 262 1.73 -8.79 5.22
CA ASN A 262 2.99 -9.43 5.61
C ASN A 262 2.74 -10.89 6.02
N TYR A 263 3.48 -11.81 5.41
CA TYR A 263 3.35 -13.24 5.67
C TYR A 263 4.68 -13.84 6.12
N ARG A 264 4.61 -14.75 7.10
CA ARG A 264 5.77 -15.54 7.55
C ARG A 264 5.50 -17.04 7.39
N PRO A 265 6.17 -17.73 6.46
CA PRO A 265 6.07 -19.17 6.31
C PRO A 265 6.38 -19.93 7.60
N ILE A 266 5.57 -20.93 7.95
CA ILE A 266 5.90 -21.83 9.07
C ILE A 266 6.99 -22.82 8.65
N ASN A 267 7.03 -23.20 7.38
CA ASN A 267 7.93 -24.23 6.86
C ASN A 267 8.64 -23.76 5.59
N ASP A 268 9.94 -24.07 5.48
CA ASP A 268 10.70 -23.94 4.25
C ASP A 268 9.94 -24.48 3.03
N GLY A 269 9.92 -23.72 1.94
CA GLY A 269 9.18 -24.13 0.75
C GLY A 269 9.44 -23.24 -0.45
N ILE A 270 9.05 -23.72 -1.63
CA ILE A 270 8.91 -22.85 -2.79
C ILE A 270 7.53 -22.22 -2.69
N TYR A 271 7.45 -20.90 -2.80
CA TYR A 271 6.18 -20.19 -2.79
C TYR A 271 5.89 -19.60 -4.17
N ARG A 272 4.61 -19.49 -4.50
CA ARG A 272 4.11 -18.86 -5.73
C ARG A 272 3.00 -17.89 -5.37
N ILE A 273 3.05 -16.72 -6.00
CA ILE A 273 2.04 -15.68 -5.91
C ILE A 273 1.36 -15.53 -7.27
N SER A 274 0.04 -15.33 -7.29
CA SER A 274 -0.71 -14.93 -8.50
C SER A 274 -1.58 -13.73 -8.18
N PHE A 275 -1.69 -12.79 -9.11
CA PHE A 275 -2.38 -11.53 -8.92
C PHE A 275 -3.45 -11.30 -10.00
N SER A 276 -4.58 -10.72 -9.61
CA SER A 276 -5.65 -10.34 -10.52
C SER A 276 -6.38 -9.11 -9.97
N ALA A 277 -6.79 -8.21 -10.85
CA ALA A 277 -7.56 -7.02 -10.52
C ALA A 277 -8.64 -6.76 -11.57
N GLU A 278 -9.74 -6.11 -11.16
CA GLU A 278 -10.88 -5.76 -12.03
C GLU A 278 -10.44 -4.88 -13.21
N PHE A 279 -9.56 -3.91 -12.94
CA PHE A 279 -8.96 -3.03 -13.93
C PHE A 279 -7.45 -3.31 -14.06
N PRO A 280 -7.02 -4.20 -14.98
CA PRO A 280 -5.64 -4.69 -15.03
C PRO A 280 -4.55 -3.63 -15.15
N ASN A 281 -4.85 -2.51 -15.81
CA ASN A 281 -3.88 -1.43 -16.04
C ASN A 281 -3.84 -0.41 -14.89
N HIS A 282 -4.74 -0.52 -13.91
CA HIS A 282 -4.78 0.36 -12.74
C HIS A 282 -4.05 -0.24 -11.55
N TRP A 283 -3.65 -1.50 -11.62
CA TRP A 283 -3.11 -2.23 -10.48
C TRP A 283 -1.79 -2.93 -10.80
N GLN A 284 -0.86 -2.82 -9.87
CA GLN A 284 0.34 -3.66 -9.82
C GLN A 284 0.49 -4.27 -8.44
N LEU A 285 1.22 -5.39 -8.37
CA LEU A 285 1.51 -6.07 -7.12
C LEU A 285 3.01 -6.02 -6.85
N GLY A 286 3.41 -5.28 -5.81
CA GLY A 286 4.75 -5.38 -5.23
C GLY A 286 4.86 -6.62 -4.37
N VAL A 287 5.92 -7.41 -4.53
CA VAL A 287 6.18 -8.58 -3.68
C VAL A 287 7.64 -8.58 -3.27
N ILE A 288 7.89 -8.59 -1.96
CA ILE A 288 9.23 -8.56 -1.40
C ILE A 288 9.40 -9.74 -0.47
N VAL A 289 10.36 -10.61 -0.78
CA VAL A 289 10.77 -11.68 0.14
C VAL A 289 12.06 -11.24 0.82
N TRP A 290 12.02 -11.10 2.14
CA TRP A 290 13.15 -10.50 2.85
C TRP A 290 13.41 -11.07 4.25
N ASP A 291 14.69 -11.01 4.61
CA ASP A 291 15.27 -11.08 5.96
C ASP A 291 16.61 -10.32 5.94
N ASP A 292 17.38 -10.35 7.03
CA ASP A 292 18.67 -9.65 7.13
C ASP A 292 19.72 -10.11 6.10
N SER A 293 19.51 -11.25 5.42
CA SER A 293 20.47 -11.87 4.50
C SER A 293 20.03 -11.90 3.04
N ILE A 294 18.72 -11.86 2.79
CA ILE A 294 18.12 -12.00 1.47
C ILE A 294 17.13 -10.86 1.26
N LEU A 295 17.22 -10.21 0.10
CA LEU A 295 16.22 -9.28 -0.39
C LEU A 295 15.89 -9.64 -1.84
N ARG A 296 14.66 -10.06 -2.09
CA ARG A 296 14.15 -10.36 -3.44
C ARG A 296 12.93 -9.50 -3.71
N ASP A 297 13.04 -8.65 -4.72
CA ASP A 297 12.00 -7.70 -5.09
C ASP A 297 11.37 -8.06 -6.44
N TYR A 298 10.04 -8.11 -6.48
CA TYR A 298 9.26 -8.39 -7.66
C TYR A 298 8.12 -7.38 -7.82
N THR A 299 7.75 -7.11 -9.07
CA THR A 299 6.52 -6.41 -9.45
C THR A 299 5.76 -7.28 -10.45
N LEU A 300 4.46 -7.46 -10.24
CA LEU A 300 3.59 -8.23 -11.13
C LEU A 300 2.48 -7.33 -11.68
N ASN A 301 2.07 -7.56 -12.92
CA ASN A 301 0.84 -6.98 -13.46
C ASN A 301 -0.36 -7.89 -13.14
N SER A 302 -1.56 -7.35 -13.24
CA SER A 302 -2.78 -8.16 -13.13
C SER A 302 -2.81 -9.28 -14.17
N GLY A 303 -3.12 -10.50 -13.73
CA GLY A 303 -3.07 -11.73 -14.53
C GLY A 303 -1.76 -12.50 -14.43
N ASP A 304 -0.70 -11.90 -13.88
CA ASP A 304 0.60 -12.54 -13.76
C ASP A 304 0.67 -13.49 -12.55
N SER A 305 1.66 -14.38 -12.59
CA SER A 305 2.07 -15.18 -11.43
C SER A 305 3.59 -15.30 -11.37
N LYS A 306 4.13 -15.40 -10.16
CA LYS A 306 5.57 -15.44 -9.92
C LYS A 306 5.93 -16.52 -8.89
N ASN A 307 6.96 -17.30 -9.22
CA ASN A 307 7.62 -18.16 -8.23
C ASN A 307 8.59 -17.30 -7.42
N LEU A 308 8.48 -17.38 -6.11
CA LEU A 308 9.27 -16.65 -5.12
C LEU A 308 10.50 -17.45 -4.66
N ASP A 309 10.87 -18.48 -5.44
CA ASP A 309 11.89 -19.48 -5.14
C ASP A 309 11.76 -20.05 -3.71
N LYS A 310 12.85 -20.58 -3.15
CA LYS A 310 12.85 -21.10 -1.77
C LYS A 310 12.70 -19.92 -0.79
N VAL A 311 11.68 -19.98 0.06
CA VAL A 311 11.47 -19.09 1.20
C VAL A 311 11.63 -19.91 2.47
N LEU A 312 12.40 -19.39 3.42
CA LEU A 312 12.70 -20.07 4.69
C LEU A 312 11.57 -19.87 5.70
N SER A 313 11.46 -20.78 6.66
CA SER A 313 10.59 -20.58 7.84
C SER A 313 10.93 -19.25 8.53
N GLY A 314 9.90 -18.46 8.84
CA GLY A 314 10.03 -17.14 9.48
C GLY A 314 10.44 -15.99 8.57
N GLN A 315 10.95 -16.26 7.36
CA GLN A 315 11.30 -15.21 6.38
C GLN A 315 10.05 -14.43 5.97
N GLN A 316 10.15 -13.11 5.83
CA GLN A 316 8.99 -12.28 5.51
C GLN A 316 8.68 -12.29 4.02
N ILE A 317 7.39 -12.31 3.69
CA ILE A 317 6.86 -12.08 2.35
C ILE A 317 5.89 -10.91 2.45
N ALA A 318 6.36 -9.72 2.10
CA ALA A 318 5.51 -8.55 1.93
C ALA A 318 4.81 -8.61 0.57
N VAL A 319 3.50 -8.47 0.55
CA VAL A 319 2.64 -8.45 -0.64
C VAL A 319 1.86 -7.15 -0.61
N ILE A 320 2.06 -6.31 -1.62
CA ILE A 320 1.62 -4.91 -1.64
C ILE A 320 0.83 -4.65 -2.93
N PRO A 321 -0.50 -4.83 -2.92
CA PRO A 321 -1.37 -4.37 -4.00
C PRO A 321 -1.36 -2.85 -4.06
N ILE A 322 -1.08 -2.28 -5.24
CA ILE A 322 -0.87 -0.85 -5.43
C ILE A 322 -1.74 -0.40 -6.60
N ASN A 323 -2.64 0.56 -6.35
CA ASN A 323 -3.42 1.18 -7.40
C ASN A 323 -2.65 2.37 -7.98
N ILE A 324 -2.22 2.24 -9.23
CA ILE A 324 -1.39 3.20 -9.98
C ILE A 324 -2.22 4.16 -10.86
N ASN A 325 -3.55 4.18 -10.72
CA ASN A 325 -4.43 5.02 -11.55
C ASN A 325 -4.31 6.52 -11.24
N ARG A 326 -3.30 7.18 -11.81
CA ARG A 326 -3.09 8.62 -11.66
C ARG A 326 -4.07 9.52 -12.43
N LEU A 327 -4.93 8.95 -13.28
CA LEU A 327 -5.88 9.70 -14.11
C LEU A 327 -7.25 9.87 -13.45
N ALA A 328 -7.45 9.25 -12.29
CA ALA A 328 -8.66 9.42 -11.49
C ALA A 328 -8.81 10.85 -10.97
N ASN A 329 -10.05 11.28 -10.71
CA ASN A 329 -10.33 12.65 -10.28
C ASN A 329 -10.30 12.76 -8.74
N PRO A 330 -9.32 13.46 -8.14
CA PRO A 330 -9.19 13.56 -6.68
C PRO A 330 -10.39 14.21 -5.97
N GLU A 331 -11.17 15.04 -6.67
CA GLU A 331 -12.37 15.67 -6.09
C GLU A 331 -13.52 14.68 -5.81
N LYS A 332 -13.36 13.41 -6.18
CA LYS A 332 -14.37 12.34 -5.97
C LYS A 332 -14.04 11.35 -4.87
N ILE A 333 -12.89 11.50 -4.21
CA ILE A 333 -12.37 10.56 -3.19
C ILE A 333 -13.31 10.46 -1.98
N TYR A 334 -14.11 11.49 -1.73
CA TYR A 334 -15.11 11.48 -0.67
C TYR A 334 -16.50 11.17 -1.26
N PHE A 335 -16.83 9.88 -1.31
CA PHE A 335 -18.19 9.33 -1.47
C PHE A 335 -18.79 9.30 -2.89
N LYS A 336 -17.99 9.34 -3.96
CA LYS A 336 -18.53 9.29 -5.34
C LYS A 336 -17.94 8.23 -6.25
N GLU A 337 -16.80 7.65 -5.92
CA GLU A 337 -16.24 6.51 -6.65
C GLU A 337 -16.22 5.28 -5.76
N ASP A 338 -16.57 4.14 -6.35
CA ASP A 338 -16.46 2.84 -5.70
C ASP A 338 -14.98 2.40 -5.77
N PRO A 339 -14.44 1.80 -4.70
CA PRO A 339 -13.07 1.27 -4.73
C PRO A 339 -12.97 0.14 -5.77
N GLU A 340 -11.83 0.04 -6.43
CA GLU A 340 -11.57 -0.96 -7.47
C GLU A 340 -11.10 -2.27 -6.84
N GLU A 341 -11.61 -3.41 -7.33
CA GLU A 341 -11.31 -4.72 -6.74
C GLU A 341 -9.96 -5.29 -7.19
N TYR A 342 -9.27 -5.94 -6.24
CA TYR A 342 -8.08 -6.74 -6.48
C TYR A 342 -8.11 -8.05 -5.70
N SER A 343 -7.31 -9.02 -6.16
CA SER A 343 -7.13 -10.30 -5.48
C SER A 343 -5.74 -10.87 -5.73
N PHE A 344 -5.24 -11.62 -4.75
CA PHE A 344 -4.04 -12.42 -4.92
C PHE A 344 -4.13 -13.74 -4.19
N VAL A 345 -3.30 -14.70 -4.63
CA VAL A 345 -3.18 -16.02 -4.02
C VAL A 345 -1.71 -16.32 -3.78
N LEU A 346 -1.32 -16.39 -2.51
CA LEU A 346 -0.01 -16.85 -2.07
C LEU A 346 -0.12 -18.33 -1.68
N ARG A 347 0.67 -19.20 -2.32
CA ARG A 347 0.66 -20.62 -2.02
C ARG A 347 2.06 -21.21 -2.00
N LYS A 348 2.28 -22.14 -1.08
CA LYS A 348 3.43 -23.04 -1.14
C LYS A 348 3.21 -24.00 -2.30
N GLU A 349 4.16 -24.05 -3.23
CA GLU A 349 4.19 -25.10 -4.23
C GLU A 349 4.33 -26.44 -3.52
N ARG A 350 3.48 -27.39 -3.87
CA ARG A 350 3.75 -28.78 -3.50
C ARG A 350 5.06 -29.13 -4.16
N SER A 351 6.06 -29.46 -3.37
CA SER A 351 7.24 -30.12 -3.88
C SER A 351 6.74 -31.25 -4.78
N SER A 352 7.10 -31.19 -6.06
CA SER A 352 7.15 -32.35 -6.94
C SER A 352 8.27 -33.30 -6.49
N ALA A 353 8.41 -33.51 -5.17
CA ALA A 353 8.66 -34.86 -4.74
C ALA A 353 7.55 -35.68 -5.39
N ASN A 354 7.89 -36.80 -6.00
CA ASN A 354 6.90 -37.84 -6.22
C ASN A 354 6.22 -38.08 -4.86
N THR A 355 5.13 -37.38 -4.52
CA THR A 355 4.13 -37.90 -3.61
C THR A 355 3.65 -39.11 -4.37
N ILE A 356 4.31 -40.24 -4.11
CA ILE A 356 3.78 -41.55 -4.42
C ILE A 356 2.49 -41.54 -3.63
N LYS A 357 1.39 -41.17 -4.30
CA LYS A 357 0.07 -41.27 -3.70
C LYS A 357 0.00 -42.70 -3.18
N SER A 358 -0.34 -42.90 -1.92
CA SER A 358 -0.51 -44.28 -1.44
C SER A 358 -1.80 -44.90 -2.00
N PHE A 359 -2.65 -44.08 -2.64
CA PHE A 359 -3.91 -44.51 -3.24
C PHE A 359 -4.39 -43.64 -4.43
N GLU A 360 -5.30 -44.19 -5.23
CA GLU A 360 -6.07 -43.54 -6.30
C GLU A 360 -7.56 -43.79 -6.08
N ILE A 361 -8.42 -42.78 -6.26
CA ILE A 361 -9.86 -42.90 -5.99
C ILE A 361 -10.66 -42.79 -7.29
N SER A 362 -11.65 -43.65 -7.47
CA SER A 362 -12.59 -43.55 -8.58
C SER A 362 -13.63 -42.47 -8.34
N LYS A 363 -14.36 -42.08 -9.40
CA LYS A 363 -15.59 -41.31 -9.24
C LYS A 363 -16.56 -42.06 -8.32
N SER A 364 -17.19 -41.33 -7.42
CA SER A 364 -18.25 -41.82 -6.55
C SER A 364 -19.57 -41.94 -7.31
N TYR A 365 -20.28 -43.06 -7.17
CA TYR A 365 -21.56 -43.29 -7.84
C TYR A 365 -22.53 -44.09 -6.95
N PRO A 366 -23.83 -43.75 -6.93
CA PRO A 366 -24.43 -42.56 -7.53
C PRO A 366 -24.00 -41.28 -6.81
N ASN A 367 -23.93 -40.14 -7.52
CA ASN A 367 -23.68 -38.83 -6.91
C ASN A 367 -24.37 -37.76 -7.80
N PRO A 368 -25.53 -37.19 -7.40
CA PRO A 368 -26.15 -37.27 -6.07
C PRO A 368 -26.63 -38.69 -5.66
N PHE A 369 -26.75 -38.94 -4.35
CA PHE A 369 -27.21 -40.21 -3.78
C PHE A 369 -28.29 -40.00 -2.71
N SER A 370 -29.17 -41.00 -2.51
CA SER A 370 -30.25 -40.95 -1.51
C SER A 370 -30.22 -42.01 -0.41
N GLY A 371 -29.47 -43.10 -0.61
CA GLY A 371 -29.30 -44.15 0.39
C GLY A 371 -27.84 -44.49 0.61
N ALA A 372 -27.16 -44.83 -0.48
CA ALA A 372 -25.78 -45.26 -0.46
C ALA A 372 -24.98 -44.69 -1.62
N ILE A 373 -23.68 -44.55 -1.40
CA ILE A 373 -22.69 -44.14 -2.40
C ILE A 373 -21.53 -45.12 -2.40
N GLY A 374 -21.07 -45.48 -3.59
CA GLY A 374 -19.94 -46.39 -3.79
C GLY A 374 -18.77 -45.71 -4.48
N PHE A 375 -17.55 -46.11 -4.13
CA PHE A 375 -16.32 -45.74 -4.86
C PHE A 375 -15.23 -46.78 -4.64
N TRP A 376 -14.28 -46.84 -5.56
CA TRP A 376 -13.11 -47.68 -5.48
C TRP A 376 -11.90 -46.87 -5.03
N ILE A 377 -11.10 -47.45 -4.14
CA ILE A 377 -9.78 -46.98 -3.79
C ILE A 377 -8.76 -48.02 -4.25
N LYS A 378 -7.95 -47.64 -5.23
CA LYS A 378 -6.79 -48.41 -5.67
C LYS A 378 -5.63 -48.10 -4.74
N LYS A 379 -5.04 -49.12 -4.11
CA LYS A 379 -3.82 -49.00 -3.32
C LYS A 379 -2.63 -48.90 -4.27
N ILE A 380 -1.68 -48.04 -3.93
CA ILE A 380 -0.44 -47.82 -4.69
C ILE A 380 0.77 -48.12 -3.79
N SER A 381 0.67 -47.86 -2.49
CA SER A 381 1.69 -48.22 -1.50
C SER A 381 1.09 -48.61 -0.15
N GLU A 382 1.88 -49.30 0.68
CA GLU A 382 1.43 -49.76 2.00
C GLU A 382 1.56 -48.64 3.04
N GLN A 383 0.50 -47.82 3.18
CA GLN A 383 0.40 -46.77 4.19
C GLN A 383 -0.95 -46.82 4.92
N ASN A 384 -0.99 -46.22 6.10
CA ASN A 384 -2.24 -45.97 6.80
C ASN A 384 -2.97 -44.84 6.09
N ILE A 385 -4.23 -45.10 5.73
CA ILE A 385 -5.14 -44.09 5.20
C ILE A 385 -6.24 -43.81 6.21
N ASN A 386 -6.79 -42.61 6.12
CA ASN A 386 -7.88 -42.12 6.94
C ASN A 386 -8.94 -41.52 6.01
N LEU A 387 -10.13 -42.10 6.05
CA LEU A 387 -11.28 -41.70 5.25
C LEU A 387 -12.40 -41.25 6.18
N LYS A 388 -12.78 -39.98 6.02
CA LYS A 388 -13.82 -39.32 6.81
C LYS A 388 -14.85 -38.65 5.91
N VAL A 389 -16.03 -38.45 6.46
CA VAL A 389 -17.08 -37.60 5.88
C VAL A 389 -17.12 -36.31 6.66
N ILE A 390 -17.05 -35.17 5.97
CA ILE A 390 -17.17 -33.84 6.58
C ILE A 390 -18.32 -33.06 5.94
N ASN A 391 -18.98 -32.21 6.73
CA ASN A 391 -19.98 -31.27 6.21
C ASN A 391 -19.32 -30.00 5.64
N ILE A 392 -20.13 -29.09 5.07
CA ILE A 392 -19.65 -27.81 4.51
C ILE A 392 -19.01 -26.88 5.56
N ARG A 393 -19.24 -27.10 6.85
CA ARG A 393 -18.60 -26.38 7.96
C ARG A 393 -17.29 -27.05 8.40
N GLY A 394 -16.84 -28.11 7.71
CA GLY A 394 -15.61 -28.85 8.02
C GLY A 394 -15.72 -29.81 9.21
N GLN A 395 -16.92 -30.02 9.77
CA GLN A 395 -17.13 -30.91 10.91
C GLN A 395 -17.15 -32.38 10.45
N GLU A 396 -16.44 -33.25 11.16
CA GLU A 396 -16.46 -34.71 10.94
C GLU A 396 -17.85 -35.26 11.29
N ILE A 397 -18.53 -35.79 10.28
CA ILE A 397 -19.85 -36.41 10.38
C ILE A 397 -19.68 -37.92 10.57
N ASP A 398 -18.74 -38.52 9.83
CA ASP A 398 -18.45 -39.95 9.93
C ASP A 398 -16.98 -40.25 9.69
N ARG A 399 -16.58 -41.45 10.10
CA ARG A 399 -15.26 -42.02 9.86
C ARG A 399 -15.43 -43.40 9.25
N VAL A 400 -15.32 -43.45 7.93
CA VAL A 400 -15.59 -44.66 7.13
C VAL A 400 -14.46 -45.69 7.30
N PHE A 401 -13.21 -45.24 7.40
CA PHE A 401 -12.07 -46.16 7.47
C PHE A 401 -10.82 -45.51 8.07
N ILE A 402 -10.10 -46.26 8.90
CA ILE A 402 -8.73 -45.96 9.34
C ILE A 402 -7.90 -47.24 9.30
N GLY A 403 -6.76 -47.20 8.61
CA GLY A 403 -5.80 -48.30 8.60
C GLY A 403 -5.17 -48.51 7.23
N LYS A 404 -4.54 -49.67 7.03
CA LYS A 404 -3.96 -50.06 5.74
C LYS A 404 -5.01 -50.71 4.84
N LEU A 405 -5.03 -50.34 3.56
CA LEU A 405 -5.90 -50.96 2.57
C LEU A 405 -5.55 -52.45 2.38
N PRO A 406 -6.52 -53.37 2.52
CA PRO A 406 -6.25 -54.80 2.47
C PRO A 406 -5.83 -55.29 1.08
N ASN A 407 -6.41 -54.74 0.01
CA ASN A 407 -6.20 -55.18 -1.37
C ASN A 407 -5.60 -54.08 -2.26
N GLU A 408 -5.16 -54.44 -3.47
CA GLU A 408 -4.76 -53.47 -4.52
C GLU A 408 -5.94 -52.62 -5.00
N SER A 409 -7.16 -53.12 -4.91
CA SER A 409 -8.39 -52.39 -5.22
C SER A 409 -9.43 -52.71 -4.16
N ASN A 410 -10.01 -51.67 -3.55
CA ASN A 410 -10.90 -51.77 -2.40
C ASN A 410 -12.18 -51.00 -2.71
N PHE A 411 -13.31 -51.69 -2.72
CA PHE A 411 -14.60 -51.04 -2.88
C PHE A 411 -15.12 -50.58 -1.52
N PHE A 412 -15.48 -49.31 -1.43
CA PHE A 412 -16.15 -48.75 -0.27
C PHE A 412 -17.61 -48.50 -0.63
N HIS A 413 -18.48 -49.06 0.20
CA HIS A 413 -19.91 -48.81 0.18
C HIS A 413 -20.27 -48.05 1.45
N TRP A 414 -20.77 -46.83 1.31
CA TRP A 414 -21.14 -46.00 2.44
C TRP A 414 -22.62 -45.72 2.42
N GLU A 415 -23.31 -46.13 3.48
CA GLU A 415 -24.76 -46.02 3.65
C GLU A 415 -25.09 -45.02 4.76
N ASN A 416 -26.13 -44.21 4.54
CA ASN A 416 -26.64 -43.25 5.52
C ASN A 416 -27.08 -43.91 6.84
N VAL A 417 -27.42 -45.21 6.83
CA VAL A 417 -27.82 -45.98 8.03
C VAL A 417 -26.68 -46.07 9.08
N SER A 418 -25.42 -45.88 8.66
CA SER A 418 -24.25 -45.90 9.53
C SER A 418 -24.23 -44.72 10.51
N LEU A 419 -24.96 -43.65 10.21
CA LEU A 419 -25.10 -42.46 11.03
C LEU A 419 -26.41 -42.57 11.82
N LYS A 420 -26.33 -42.67 13.15
CA LYS A 420 -27.50 -42.70 14.06
C LYS A 420 -28.27 -41.35 14.13
N SER A 421 -28.17 -40.50 13.11
CA SER A 421 -28.87 -39.23 12.96
C SER A 421 -29.08 -38.97 11.47
N GLU A 422 -30.34 -38.77 11.05
CA GLU A 422 -30.72 -38.48 9.66
C GLU A 422 -29.90 -37.30 9.11
N MET A 423 -28.98 -37.57 8.18
CA MET A 423 -28.27 -36.52 7.45
C MET A 423 -29.26 -35.61 6.73
N SER A 424 -29.08 -34.30 6.80
CA SER A 424 -29.88 -33.36 6.00
C SER A 424 -29.43 -33.37 4.54
N PRO A 425 -30.34 -33.21 3.55
CA PRO A 425 -29.96 -33.04 2.15
C PRO A 425 -28.98 -31.88 1.98
N GLY A 426 -27.95 -32.08 1.17
CA GLY A 426 -26.91 -31.06 1.01
C GLY A 426 -25.58 -31.58 0.49
N ILE A 427 -24.57 -30.71 0.55
CA ILE A 427 -23.22 -30.99 0.09
C ILE A 427 -22.37 -31.47 1.27
N TYR A 428 -21.73 -32.61 1.07
CA TYR A 428 -20.75 -33.19 1.97
C TYR A 428 -19.48 -33.52 1.21
N PHE A 429 -18.44 -33.91 1.94
CA PHE A 429 -17.17 -34.28 1.34
C PHE A 429 -16.61 -35.53 1.97
N PHE A 430 -16.16 -36.48 1.14
CA PHE A 430 -15.20 -37.49 1.60
C PHE A 430 -13.81 -36.85 1.63
N ARG A 431 -13.18 -36.82 2.80
CA ARG A 431 -11.78 -36.42 2.96
C ARG A 431 -10.93 -37.67 3.17
N PHE A 432 -10.01 -37.87 2.25
CA PHE A 432 -9.01 -38.93 2.27
C PHE A 432 -7.69 -38.34 2.68
N SER A 433 -6.93 -39.04 3.52
CA SER A 433 -5.60 -38.62 3.92
C SER A 433 -4.72 -39.81 4.21
N ASP A 434 -3.46 -39.74 3.78
CA ASP A 434 -2.35 -40.53 4.31
C ASP A 434 -1.37 -39.60 5.05
N GLU A 435 -0.16 -40.08 5.37
CA GLU A 435 0.85 -39.29 6.07
C GLU A 435 1.32 -38.05 5.29
N ASN A 436 1.24 -38.06 3.96
CA ASN A 436 1.87 -37.07 3.10
C ASN A 436 0.92 -36.38 2.11
N PHE A 437 -0.31 -36.87 1.98
CA PHE A 437 -1.28 -36.45 0.98
C PHE A 437 -2.71 -36.45 1.54
N SER A 438 -3.51 -35.46 1.12
CA SER A 438 -4.95 -35.44 1.35
C SER A 438 -5.69 -35.00 0.10
N GLU A 439 -6.81 -35.67 -0.18
CA GLU A 439 -7.70 -35.42 -1.30
C GLU A 439 -9.15 -35.40 -0.81
N THR A 440 -9.99 -34.60 -1.48
CA THR A 440 -11.38 -34.42 -1.09
C THR A 440 -12.30 -34.63 -2.29
N ILE A 441 -13.36 -35.42 -2.12
CA ILE A 441 -14.39 -35.66 -3.13
C ILE A 441 -15.71 -35.06 -2.65
N LYS A 442 -16.27 -34.17 -3.47
CA LYS A 442 -17.62 -33.60 -3.24
C LYS A 442 -18.69 -34.65 -3.49
N ILE A 443 -19.61 -34.80 -2.53
CA ILE A 443 -20.80 -35.66 -2.65
C ILE A 443 -22.06 -34.86 -2.34
N VAL A 444 -23.17 -35.21 -2.99
CA VAL A 444 -24.46 -34.55 -2.82
C VAL A 444 -25.49 -35.55 -2.33
N TYR A 445 -26.00 -35.35 -1.11
CA TYR A 445 -27.06 -36.16 -0.53
C TYR A 445 -28.43 -35.54 -0.84
N ILE A 446 -29.36 -36.37 -1.34
CA ILE A 446 -30.76 -36.02 -1.62
C ILE A 446 -31.68 -37.03 -0.92
N HIS A 447 -32.88 -36.65 -0.49
CA HIS A 447 -33.83 -37.59 0.10
C HIS A 447 -34.48 -38.52 -0.93
#